data_AF-A0A838Y5W2-F1
#
_entry.id   AF-A0A838Y5W2-F1
#
_cell.length_a   1.000
_cell.length_b   1.000
_cell.length_c   1.000
_cell.angle_alpha   90.00
_cell.angle_beta   90.00
_cell.angle_gamma   90.00
#
_symmetry.space_group_name_H-M   'P 1'
#
loop_
_entity.id
_entity.type
_entity.pdbx_description
1 polymer ?
#
loop_
_entity_poly.entity_id
_entity_poly.type
_entity_poly.pdbx_seq_one_letter_code
_entity_poly.pdbx_strand_id
1 'polypeptide(L)' 'MTKKDTVNFEASLQKLKKIIEKLEGGDISLEESVKSFEEGIGLVKECQKQLSQAELKVKKLLDNGDTVDLDS' A
#
# COMPACT_ATOMS: atom_id res chain seq x y z
N MET A 1 -11.56 -0.96 -11.85
CA MET A 1 -10.52 -0.19 -11.12
C MET A 1 -9.80 0.70 -12.13
N THR A 2 -9.75 2.01 -11.94
CA THR A 2 -9.01 2.89 -12.85
C THR A 2 -7.51 2.66 -12.70
N LYS A 3 -6.80 2.50 -13.82
CA LYS A 3 -5.35 2.22 -13.91
C LYS A 3 -4.48 3.12 -13.01
N LYS A 4 -4.96 4.33 -12.71
CA LYS A 4 -4.33 5.32 -11.83
C LYS A 4 -4.22 4.88 -10.36
N ASP A 5 -5.22 4.20 -9.82
CA ASP A 5 -5.22 3.76 -8.40
C ASP A 5 -4.24 2.60 -8.20
N THR A 6 -4.19 1.66 -9.15
CA THR A 6 -3.24 0.54 -9.14
C THR A 6 -1.80 1.02 -9.23
N VAL A 7 -1.52 1.98 -10.12
CA VAL A 7 -0.18 2.58 -10.25
C VAL A 7 0.24 3.30 -8.97
N ASN A 8 -0.70 3.89 -8.22
CA ASN A 8 -0.41 4.57 -6.96
C ASN A 8 -0.07 3.59 -5.83
N PHE A 9 -0.78 2.47 -5.75
CA PHE A 9 -0.48 1.41 -4.78
C PHE A 9 0.91 0.80 -5.01
N GLU A 10 1.20 0.37 -6.24
CA GLU A 10 2.50 -0.22 -6.56
C GLU A 10 3.65 0.77 -6.33
N ALA A 11 3.46 2.04 -6.67
CA ALA A 11 4.46 3.07 -6.39
C ALA A 11 4.70 3.26 -4.89
N SER A 12 3.64 3.27 -4.07
CA SER A 12 3.74 3.41 -2.62
C SER A 12 4.44 2.20 -1.99
N LEU A 13 4.11 0.99 -2.46
CA LEU A 13 4.75 -0.25 -2.01
C LEU A 13 6.24 -0.30 -2.39
N GLN A 14 6.59 0.15 -3.61
CA GLN A 14 7.98 0.23 -4.05
C GLN A 14 8.81 1.23 -3.22
N LYS A 15 8.23 2.39 -2.87
CA LYS A 15 8.89 3.33 -1.96
C LYS A 15 9.11 2.73 -0.58
N LEU A 16 8.12 2.03 -0.03
CA LEU A 16 8.24 1.37 1.27
C LEU A 16 9.38 0.33 1.28
N LYS A 17 9.51 -0.48 0.22
CA LYS A 17 10.62 -1.44 0.09
C LYS A 17 11.98 -0.75 0.13
N LYS A 18 12.14 0.35 -0.61
CA LYS A 18 13.39 1.13 -0.60
C LYS A 18 13.72 1.72 0.77
N ILE A 19 12.71 2.15 1.52
CA ILE A 19 12.89 2.64 2.89
C ILE A 19 13.39 1.51 3.80
N ILE A 20 12.80 0.31 3.69
CA ILE A 20 13.24 -0.87 4.45
C ILE A 20 14.68 -1.20 4.11
N GLU A 21 15.03 -1.28 2.81
CA GLU A 21 16.41 -1.52 2.36
C GLU A 21 17.39 -0.46 2.92
N LYS A 22 16.98 0.81 2.95
CA LYS A 22 17.80 1.90 3.51
C LYS A 22 18.01 1.74 5.02
N LEU A 23 16.97 1.33 5.76
CA LEU A 23 17.03 1.11 7.20
C LEU A 23 17.85 -0.14 7.57
N GLU A 24 17.78 -1.19 6.75
CA GLU A 24 18.56 -2.42 6.93
C GLU A 24 20.03 -2.26 6.54
N GLY A 25 20.34 -1.30 5.66
CA GLY A 25 21.69 -1.04 5.17
C GLY A 25 22.69 -0.54 6.23
N GLY A 26 22.23 -0.11 7.42
CA GLY A 26 23.07 0.20 8.59
C GLY A 26 23.94 1.46 8.50
N ASP A 27 24.15 2.01 7.31
CA ASP A 27 24.99 3.19 7.05
C ASP A 27 24.16 4.50 7.02
N ILE A 28 23.15 4.58 7.89
CA ILE A 28 22.18 5.68 7.96
C ILE A 28 22.33 6.42 9.30
N SER A 29 22.31 7.75 9.24
CA SER A 29 22.34 8.56 10.46
C SER A 29 21.06 8.39 11.29
N LEU A 30 21.13 8.69 12.60
CA LEU A 30 19.95 8.62 13.48
C LEU A 30 18.81 9.52 12.97
N GLU A 31 19.14 10.74 12.55
CA GLU A 31 18.13 11.68 12.05
C GLU A 31 17.46 11.19 10.76
N GLU A 32 18.24 10.61 9.84
CA GLU A 32 17.68 10.00 8.63
C GLU A 32 16.90 8.73 8.92
N SER A 33 17.28 7.96 9.94
CA SER A 33 16.56 6.75 10.36
C SER A 33 15.16 7.11 10.86
N VAL A 34 15.05 8.17 11.67
CA VAL A 34 13.77 8.68 12.15
C VAL A 34 12.91 9.17 10.98
N LYS A 35 13.47 9.97 10.07
CA LYS A 35 12.74 10.45 8.88
C LYS A 35 12.26 9.30 7.98
N SER A 36 13.12 8.32 7.74
CA SER A 36 12.79 7.15 6.91
C SER A 36 11.70 6.30 7.57
N PHE A 37 11.74 6.15 8.89
CA PHE A 37 10.70 5.47 9.65
C PHE A 37 9.35 6.19 9.58
N GLU A 38 9.32 7.52 9.78
CA GLU A 38 8.10 8.31 9.66
C GLU A 38 7.48 8.21 8.26
N GLU A 39 8.30 8.30 7.21
CA GLU A 39 7.85 8.12 5.83
C GLU A 39 7.30 6.71 5.60
N GLY A 40 7.98 5.68 6.11
CA GLY A 40 7.53 4.29 6.04
C GLY A 40 6.16 4.08 6.68
N ILE A 41 5.92 4.64 7.87
CA ILE A 41 4.61 4.59 8.55
C ILE A 41 3.53 5.30 7.72
N GLY A 42 3.85 6.43 7.10
CA GLY A 42 2.94 7.14 6.21
C GLY A 42 2.52 6.28 5.01
N LEU A 43 3.49 5.63 4.35
CA LEU A 43 3.25 4.75 3.21
C LEU A 43 2.43 3.52 3.60
N VAL A 44 2.70 2.89 4.74
CA VAL A 44 1.91 1.75 5.25
C VAL A 44 0.44 2.15 5.42
N LYS A 45 0.16 3.30 6.04
CA LYS A 45 -1.21 3.79 6.23
C LYS A 45 -1.92 4.03 4.90
N GLU A 46 -1.22 4.60 3.93
CA GLU A 46 -1.79 4.86 2.61
C GLU A 46 -2.09 3.55 1.85
N CYS A 47 -1.16 2.57 1.89
CA CYS A 47 -1.39 1.25 1.33
C CYS A 47 -2.60 0.55 1.96
N GLN A 48 -2.72 0.57 3.29
CA GLN A 48 -3.86 0.01 4.01
C GLN A 48 -5.18 0.66 3.58
N LYS A 49 -5.21 2.00 3.50
CA LYS A 49 -6.39 2.75 3.06
C LYS A 49 -6.81 2.36 1.64
N GLN A 50 -5.87 2.22 0.72
CA GLN A 50 -6.15 1.80 -0.66
C GLN A 50 -6.70 0.38 -0.73
N LEU A 51 -6.14 -0.55 0.06
CA LEU A 51 -6.65 -1.92 0.17
C LEU A 51 -8.08 -1.94 0.73
N SER A 52 -8.36 -1.24 1.82
CA SER A 52 -9.71 -1.16 2.39
C SER A 52 -10.72 -0.54 1.42
N GLN A 53 -10.31 0.45 0.61
CA GLN A 53 -11.17 1.00 -0.44
C GLN A 53 -11.43 0.00 -1.56
N ALA A 54 -10.44 -0.80 -1.94
CA ALA A 54 -10.59 -1.86 -2.93
C ALA A 54 -11.54 -2.95 -2.43
N GLU A 55 -11.36 -3.42 -1.20
CA GLU A 55 -12.25 -4.40 -0.54
C GLU A 55 -13.69 -3.89 -0.47
N LEU A 56 -13.89 -2.63 -0.07
CA LEU A 56 -15.24 -2.03 -0.02
C LEU A 56 -15.88 -1.96 -1.42
N LYS A 57 -15.10 -1.65 -2.46
CA LYS A 57 -15.60 -1.66 -3.84
C LYS A 57 -15.99 -3.07 -4.27
N VAL A 58 -15.15 -4.07 -3.99
CA VAL A 58 -15.44 -5.49 -4.28
C VAL A 58 -16.71 -5.93 -3.57
N LYS A 59 -16.83 -5.65 -2.27
CA LYS A 59 -18.02 -6.00 -1.48
C LYS A 59 -19.29 -5.35 -2.05
N LYS A 60 -19.24 -4.09 -2.46
CA LYS A 60 -20.38 -3.41 -3.09
C LYS A 60 -20.77 -4.02 -4.44
N LEU A 61 -19.82 -4.54 -5.21
CA LEU A 61 -20.12 -5.22 -6.47
C LEU A 61 -20.81 -6.57 -6.21
N LEU A 62 -20.32 -7.33 -5.22
CA LEU A 62 -20.92 -8.60 -4.79
C LEU A 62 -22.33 -8.41 -4.21
N ASP A 63 -22.54 -7.40 -3.35
CA ASP A 63 -23.84 -7.10 -2.73
C ASP A 63 -24.89 -6.62 -3.74
N ASN A 64 -24.48 -6.07 -4.89
CA ASN A 64 -25.36 -5.59 -5.95
C ASN A 64 -25.79 -6.68 -6.96
N GLY A 65 -25.47 -7.96 -6.70
CA GLY A 65 -26.00 -9.10 -7.46
C GLY A 65 -25.12 -9.58 -8.62
N ASP A 66 -23.92 -9.01 -8.82
CA ASP A 66 -22.91 -9.60 -9.69
C ASP A 66 -22.14 -10.64 -8.89
N THR A 67 -22.68 -11.85 -8.81
CA THR A 67 -21.98 -13.02 -8.24
C THR A 67 -20.79 -13.35 -9.14
N VAL A 68 -19.61 -12.85 -8.80
CA VAL A 68 -18.36 -13.44 -9.27
C VAL A 68 -18.02 -14.56 -8.29
N ASP A 69 -18.17 -15.80 -8.76
CA ASP A 69 -17.58 -16.98 -8.12
C ASP A 69 -16.08 -16.74 -7.96
N LEU A 70 -15.63 -16.47 -6.72
CA LEU A 70 -14.22 -16.24 -6.40
C LEU A 70 -13.50 -17.53 -6.00
N ASP A 71 -14.20 -18.67 -6.04
CA ASP A 71 -13.72 -19.98 -5.60
C ASP A 71 -13.74 -21.06 -6.71
N SER A 72 -13.85 -20.69 -8.00
CA SER A 72 -13.72 -21.62 -9.14
C SER A 72 -12.47 -21.35 -9.98
#